data_AF-A0A812S2D7-F1
#
_entry.id   AF-A0A812S2D7-F1
#
_cell.length_a   1.000
_cell.length_b   1.000
_cell.length_c   1.000
_cell.angle_alpha   90.00
_cell.angle_beta   90.00
_cell.angle_gamma   90.00
#
_symmetry.space_group_name_H-M   'P 1'
#
loop_
_entity.id
_entity.type
_entity.pdbx_description
1 polymer ?
#
loop_
_entity_poly.entity_id
_entity_poly.type
_entity_poly.pdbx_seq_one_letter_code
_entity_poly.pdbx_strand_id
1 'polypeptide(L)'
;MQFLPLWMAPWLLSAVAATSLVAVHWSMPNYRVPQEILISITSSCTMMLPQGFLDSQCGFVVSDAIWSMLLGTIWGMLASIPYTIACRAKLQSHELMLQQMASFECRAAECTIEADRILVEQVVQTLFKSEHEEEPVVQAASSPGTYEHLQTESGADSSVASWVPSTTYQVGSETTGILHNNVASPGTDQEALDAFNSYIRGPLRRAVMESVGNQLHLPYRICLVAALPLILYFPVDLLQCGDDCRSRYNYPSLKNVFLSEMLAWLVNTFLVFPIFCPILLRMLKHAFTVQSQKLQLVLAILSTVLTFSYGFLCAGVVGGLV
;
A
#
# COMPACT_ATOMS: atom_id res chain seq x y z
N MET A 1 12.67 -9.58 10.64
CA MET A 1 11.44 -10.14 10.04
C MET A 1 10.74 -9.07 9.21
N GLN A 2 10.27 -9.40 8.00
CA GLN A 2 9.42 -8.51 7.19
C GLN A 2 7.97 -8.96 7.35
N PHE A 3 7.12 -8.12 7.94
CA PHE A 3 5.69 -8.40 8.07
C PHE A 3 4.95 -7.86 6.84
N LEU A 4 4.24 -8.74 6.14
CA LEU A 4 3.39 -8.36 5.01
C LEU A 4 1.93 -8.35 5.46
N PRO A 5 1.32 -7.17 5.71
CA PRO A 5 -0.05 -7.14 6.18
C PRO A 5 -1.03 -7.49 5.07
N LEU A 6 -2.05 -8.29 5.39
CA LEU A 6 -3.05 -8.79 4.44
C LEU A 6 -3.85 -7.68 3.74
N TRP A 7 -3.98 -6.51 4.37
CA TRP A 7 -4.67 -5.37 3.75
C TRP A 7 -3.88 -4.72 2.61
N MET A 8 -2.57 -4.95 2.51
CA MET A 8 -1.71 -4.20 1.60
C MET A 8 -2.00 -4.49 0.13
N ALA A 9 -2.10 -5.77 -0.25
CA ALA A 9 -2.36 -6.17 -1.62
C ALA A 9 -3.71 -5.62 -2.17
N PRO A 10 -4.87 -5.82 -1.50
CA PRO A 10 -6.14 -5.30 -2.00
C PRO A 10 -6.20 -3.78 -1.99
N TRP A 11 -5.61 -3.12 -0.99
CA TRP A 11 -5.52 -1.66 -0.95
C TRP A 11 -4.69 -1.12 -2.11
N LEU A 12 -3.51 -1.70 -2.34
CA LEU A 12 -2.59 -1.27 -3.39
C LEU A 12 -3.19 -1.46 -4.77
N LEU A 13 -3.80 -2.63 -5.03
CA LEU A 13 -4.48 -2.90 -6.29
C LEU A 13 -5.62 -1.90 -6.56
N SER A 14 -6.42 -1.60 -5.53
CA SER A 14 -7.49 -0.60 -5.64
C SER A 14 -6.95 0.80 -5.89
N ALA A 15 -5.84 1.16 -5.23
CA ALA A 15 -5.20 2.46 -5.42
C ALA A 15 -4.63 2.60 -6.84
N VAL A 16 -3.94 1.56 -7.35
CA VAL A 16 -3.43 1.49 -8.73
C VAL A 16 -4.58 1.56 -9.74
N ALA A 17 -5.68 0.85 -9.52
CA ALA A 17 -6.85 0.91 -10.40
C ALA A 17 -7.47 2.32 -10.43
N ALA A 18 -7.60 2.96 -9.27
CA ALA A 18 -8.13 4.30 -9.16
C ALA A 18 -7.21 5.37 -9.78
N THR A 19 -5.89 5.29 -9.57
CA THR A 19 -4.94 6.21 -10.20
C THR A 19 -4.87 6.01 -11.71
N SER A 20 -5.01 4.77 -12.19
CA SER A 20 -5.17 4.47 -13.63
C SER A 20 -6.43 5.10 -14.19
N LEU A 21 -7.55 5.02 -13.47
CA LEU A 21 -8.80 5.66 -13.89
C LEU A 21 -8.63 7.17 -14.01
N VAL A 22 -8.01 7.82 -13.02
CA VAL A 22 -7.71 9.26 -13.04
C VAL A 22 -6.79 9.61 -14.21
N ALA A 23 -5.72 8.85 -14.45
CA ALA A 23 -4.80 9.08 -15.56
C ALA A 23 -5.49 8.99 -16.93
N VAL A 24 -6.34 7.97 -17.13
CA VAL A 24 -7.13 7.82 -18.36
C VAL A 24 -8.10 8.98 -18.54
N HIS A 25 -8.78 9.40 -17.48
CA HIS A 25 -9.74 10.51 -17.57
C HIS A 25 -9.04 11.86 -17.75
N TRP A 26 -7.85 12.05 -17.18
CA TRP A 26 -7.01 13.22 -17.43
C TRP A 26 -6.59 13.30 -18.90
N SER A 27 -6.27 12.15 -19.50
CA SER A 27 -5.84 12.06 -20.90
C SER A 27 -6.95 12.36 -21.91
N MET A 28 -8.19 12.02 -21.59
CA MET A 28 -9.31 12.11 -22.52
C MET A 28 -9.57 13.54 -23.03
N PRO A 29 -9.67 14.57 -22.16
CA PRO A 29 -9.79 15.96 -22.59
C PRO A 29 -8.62 16.41 -23.45
N ASN A 30 -7.39 16.11 -23.02
CA ASN A 30 -6.19 16.59 -23.71
C ASN A 30 -6.08 16.04 -25.14
N TYR A 31 -6.61 14.85 -25.40
CA TYR A 31 -6.44 14.16 -26.69
C TYR A 31 -7.69 14.08 -27.57
N ARG A 32 -8.88 14.04 -26.97
CA ARG A 32 -10.13 13.85 -27.74
C ARG A 32 -10.98 15.10 -27.85
N VAL A 33 -10.74 16.11 -27.03
CA VAL A 33 -11.53 17.34 -27.04
C VAL A 33 -10.78 18.40 -27.85
N PRO A 34 -11.42 19.02 -28.86
CA PRO A 34 -10.85 20.15 -29.58
C PRO A 34 -10.33 21.22 -28.62
N GLN A 35 -9.12 21.71 -28.86
CA GLN A 35 -8.44 22.68 -28.00
C GLN A 35 -9.26 23.96 -27.77
N GLU A 36 -10.06 24.38 -28.75
CA GLU A 36 -10.97 25.53 -28.62
C GLU A 36 -11.97 25.38 -27.47
N ILE A 37 -12.45 24.16 -27.23
CA ILE A 37 -13.39 23.87 -26.14
C ILE A 37 -12.65 23.97 -24.79
N LEU A 38 -11.44 23.41 -24.69
CA LEU A 38 -10.65 23.49 -23.45
C LEU A 38 -10.29 24.94 -23.11
N ILE A 39 -9.90 25.74 -24.11
CA ILE A 39 -9.62 27.17 -23.95
C ILE A 39 -10.88 27.92 -23.53
N SER A 40 -12.04 27.59 -24.10
CA SER A 40 -13.33 28.22 -23.72
C SER A 40 -13.69 27.96 -22.25
N ILE A 41 -13.53 26.73 -21.78
CA ILE A 41 -13.76 26.37 -20.37
C ILE A 41 -12.74 27.10 -19.47
N THR A 42 -11.46 27.08 -19.84
CA THR A 42 -10.39 27.78 -19.09
C THR A 42 -10.71 29.27 -18.99
N SER A 43 -11.02 29.90 -20.12
CA SER A 43 -11.40 31.31 -20.22
C SER A 43 -12.59 31.63 -19.31
N SER A 44 -13.64 30.80 -19.33
CA SER A 44 -14.81 30.97 -18.46
C SER A 44 -14.46 30.92 -16.97
N CYS A 45 -13.52 30.06 -16.57
CA CYS A 45 -13.04 29.97 -15.20
C CYS A 45 -12.15 31.16 -14.80
N THR A 46 -11.37 31.70 -15.75
CA THR A 46 -10.47 32.83 -15.51
C THR A 46 -11.13 34.20 -15.67
N MET A 47 -12.38 34.28 -16.16
CA MET A 47 -13.12 35.54 -16.33
C MET A 47 -13.27 36.36 -15.04
N MET A 48 -13.11 35.73 -13.87
CA MET A 48 -13.12 36.42 -12.58
C MET A 48 -11.80 37.11 -12.23
N LEU A 49 -10.73 36.87 -13.01
CA LEU A 49 -9.40 37.43 -12.77
C LEU A 49 -9.17 38.69 -13.63
N PRO A 50 -8.48 39.71 -13.11
CA PRO A 50 -8.13 40.90 -13.90
C PRO A 50 -7.25 40.55 -15.11
N GLN A 51 -7.52 41.14 -16.27
CA GLN A 51 -6.74 40.89 -17.49
C GLN A 51 -5.23 41.14 -17.31
N GLY A 52 -4.86 42.25 -16.66
CA GLY A 52 -3.46 42.56 -16.39
C GLY A 52 -2.77 41.56 -15.45
N PHE A 53 -3.54 40.81 -14.66
CA PHE A 53 -3.00 39.69 -13.87
C PHE A 53 -2.78 38.47 -14.76
N LEU A 54 -3.74 38.12 -15.63
CA LEU A 54 -3.62 37.00 -16.57
C LEU A 54 -2.45 37.16 -17.55
N ASP A 55 -2.15 38.39 -17.97
CA ASP A 55 -1.02 38.69 -18.85
C ASP A 55 0.35 38.61 -18.14
N SER A 56 0.36 38.49 -16.80
CA SER A 56 1.59 38.37 -16.01
C SER A 56 2.05 36.91 -15.87
N GLN A 57 3.34 36.69 -15.55
CA GLN A 57 3.84 35.35 -15.24
C GLN A 57 3.09 34.66 -14.09
N CYS A 58 2.64 35.44 -13.10
CA CYS A 58 1.83 34.92 -11.99
C CYS A 58 0.42 34.50 -12.45
N GLY A 59 -0.13 35.19 -13.46
CA GLY A 59 -1.38 34.84 -14.10
C GLY A 59 -1.37 33.45 -14.71
N PHE A 60 -0.28 33.11 -15.40
CA PHE A 60 -0.07 31.78 -15.97
C PHE A 60 -0.05 30.69 -14.87
N VAL A 61 0.74 30.89 -13.81
CA VAL A 61 0.82 29.95 -12.68
C VAL A 61 -0.56 29.71 -12.04
N VAL A 62 -1.29 30.79 -11.77
CA VAL A 62 -2.61 30.70 -11.13
C VAL A 62 -3.64 30.09 -12.07
N SER A 63 -3.61 30.42 -13.36
CA SER A 63 -4.50 29.80 -14.36
C SER A 63 -4.26 28.30 -14.46
N ASP A 64 -3.00 27.86 -14.51
CA ASP A 64 -2.65 26.44 -14.57
C ASP A 64 -3.06 25.70 -13.29
N ALA A 65 -2.82 26.31 -12.12
CA ALA A 65 -3.22 25.76 -10.83
C ALA A 65 -4.75 25.60 -10.71
N ILE A 66 -5.53 26.62 -11.14
CA ILE A 66 -7.00 26.56 -11.15
C ILE A 66 -7.49 25.48 -12.11
N TRP A 67 -6.94 25.45 -13.33
CA TRP A 67 -7.32 24.48 -14.35
C TRP A 67 -7.05 23.05 -13.89
N SER A 68 -5.83 22.79 -13.41
CA SER A 68 -5.41 21.50 -12.88
C SER A 68 -6.27 21.07 -11.70
N MET A 69 -6.55 21.98 -10.76
CA MET A 69 -7.43 21.72 -9.63
C MET A 69 -8.85 21.35 -10.09
N LEU A 70 -9.45 22.09 -11.02
CA LEU A 70 -10.83 21.85 -11.46
C LEU A 70 -10.97 20.51 -12.18
N LEU A 71 -10.16 20.27 -13.22
CA LEU A 71 -10.20 19.01 -13.95
C LEU A 71 -9.83 17.83 -13.05
N GLY A 72 -8.76 17.99 -12.30
CA GLY A 72 -8.29 16.97 -11.37
C GLY A 72 -9.33 16.62 -10.30
N THR A 73 -10.09 17.60 -9.82
CA THR A 73 -11.19 17.38 -8.87
C THR A 73 -12.36 16.64 -9.54
N ILE A 74 -12.74 17.02 -10.75
CA ILE A 74 -13.82 16.35 -11.51
C ILE A 74 -13.48 14.87 -11.72
N TRP A 75 -12.25 14.58 -12.16
CA TRP A 75 -11.82 13.19 -12.38
C TRP A 75 -11.57 12.45 -11.07
N GLY A 76 -11.04 13.15 -10.06
CA GLY A 76 -10.89 12.62 -8.70
C GLY A 76 -12.22 12.25 -8.05
N MET A 77 -13.31 12.96 -8.36
CA MET A 77 -14.65 12.60 -7.89
C MET A 77 -15.08 11.21 -8.39
N LEU A 78 -14.77 10.85 -9.64
CA LEU A 78 -15.08 9.51 -10.17
C LEU A 78 -14.29 8.41 -9.45
N ALA A 79 -13.02 8.69 -9.12
CA ALA A 79 -12.17 7.78 -8.37
C ALA A 79 -12.44 7.79 -6.85
N SER A 80 -13.22 8.75 -6.33
CA SER A 80 -13.37 8.96 -4.90
C SER A 80 -14.04 7.80 -4.17
N ILE A 81 -15.04 7.18 -4.79
CA ILE A 81 -15.80 6.06 -4.22
C ILE A 81 -14.91 4.82 -4.03
N PRO A 82 -14.26 4.26 -5.09
CA PRO A 82 -13.41 3.09 -4.92
C PRO A 82 -12.24 3.36 -3.97
N TYR A 83 -11.67 4.57 -4.00
CA TYR A 83 -10.57 4.93 -3.11
C TYR A 83 -11.00 5.02 -1.63
N THR A 84 -12.21 5.54 -1.38
CA THR A 84 -12.80 5.60 -0.03
C THR A 84 -13.03 4.19 0.51
N ILE A 85 -13.57 3.28 -0.30
CA ILE A 85 -13.81 1.88 0.08
C ILE A 85 -12.48 1.20 0.42
N ALA A 86 -11.47 1.33 -0.44
CA ALA A 86 -10.15 0.74 -0.22
C ALA A 86 -9.48 1.27 1.05
N CYS A 87 -9.50 2.59 1.26
CA CYS A 87 -8.93 3.22 2.45
C CYS A 87 -9.68 2.82 3.74
N ARG A 88 -11.00 2.69 3.68
CA ARG A 88 -11.81 2.19 4.80
C ARG A 88 -11.43 0.76 5.15
N ALA A 89 -11.36 -0.13 4.15
CA ALA A 89 -10.94 -1.51 4.34
C ALA A 89 -9.54 -1.56 4.98
N LYS A 90 -8.59 -0.77 4.48
CA LYS A 90 -7.25 -0.66 5.07
C LYS A 90 -7.28 -0.23 6.53
N LEU A 91 -8.02 0.83 6.87
CA LEU A 91 -8.10 1.34 8.25
C LEU A 91 -8.70 0.29 9.19
N GLN A 92 -9.82 -0.32 8.80
CA GLN A 92 -10.53 -1.31 9.60
C GLN A 92 -9.71 -2.59 9.78
N SER A 93 -9.13 -3.13 8.69
CA SER A 93 -8.33 -4.37 8.75
C SER A 93 -7.06 -4.18 9.57
N HIS A 94 -6.38 -3.05 9.45
CA HIS A 94 -5.18 -2.78 10.23
C HIS A 94 -5.52 -2.60 11.72
N GLU A 95 -6.57 -1.82 12.03
CA GLU A 95 -7.03 -1.62 13.40
C GLU A 95 -7.45 -2.95 14.05
N LEU A 96 -8.23 -3.77 13.34
CA LEU A 96 -8.64 -5.10 13.79
C LEU A 96 -7.44 -6.00 14.07
N MET A 97 -6.45 -6.05 13.17
CA MET A 97 -5.23 -6.83 13.36
C MET A 97 -4.50 -6.39 14.66
N LEU A 98 -4.33 -5.09 14.88
CA LEU A 98 -3.66 -4.59 16.08
C LEU A 98 -4.45 -4.84 17.36
N GLN A 99 -5.78 -4.79 17.31
CA GLN A 99 -6.67 -5.12 18.42
C GLN A 99 -6.60 -6.62 18.74
N GLN A 100 -6.69 -7.48 17.74
CA GLN A 100 -6.58 -8.94 17.89
C GLN A 100 -5.23 -9.33 18.50
N MET A 101 -4.13 -8.69 18.09
CA MET A 101 -2.82 -8.92 18.73
C MET A 101 -2.81 -8.47 20.20
N ALA A 102 -3.48 -7.36 20.53
CA ALA A 102 -3.53 -6.83 21.89
C ALA A 102 -4.35 -7.69 22.85
N SER A 103 -5.41 -8.34 22.35
CA SER A 103 -6.28 -9.24 23.11
C SER A 103 -6.05 -10.71 22.78
N PHE A 104 -4.92 -11.06 22.16
CA PHE A 104 -4.68 -12.41 21.65
C PHE A 104 -4.68 -13.44 22.80
N GLU A 105 -5.38 -14.55 22.61
CA GLU A 105 -5.37 -15.71 23.51
C GLU A 105 -5.28 -16.98 22.70
N CYS A 106 -4.19 -17.74 22.88
CA CYS A 106 -3.98 -19.00 22.20
C CYS A 106 -5.14 -19.97 22.45
N ARG A 107 -5.65 -20.03 23.69
CA ARG A 107 -6.77 -20.91 24.06
C ARG A 107 -8.13 -20.48 23.49
N ALA A 108 -8.27 -19.22 23.10
CA ALA A 108 -9.49 -18.71 22.47
C ALA A 108 -9.35 -18.58 20.95
N ALA A 109 -8.17 -18.84 20.39
CA ALA A 109 -7.94 -18.76 18.96
C ALA A 109 -8.76 -19.83 18.23
N GLU A 110 -9.47 -19.44 17.18
CA GLU A 110 -10.21 -20.39 16.33
C GLU A 110 -9.23 -21.07 15.36
N CYS A 111 -9.22 -22.39 15.35
CA CYS A 111 -8.45 -23.17 14.38
C CYS A 111 -9.33 -23.52 13.18
N THR A 112 -8.76 -23.58 11.98
CA THR A 112 -9.52 -24.06 10.80
C THR A 112 -10.04 -25.47 11.01
N ILE A 113 -9.25 -26.30 11.68
CA ILE A 113 -9.63 -27.63 12.18
C ILE A 113 -9.51 -27.58 13.70
N GLU A 114 -10.63 -27.68 14.40
CA GLU A 114 -10.67 -27.53 15.86
C GLU A 114 -9.88 -28.63 16.60
N ALA A 115 -9.80 -29.83 16.01
CA ALA A 115 -8.99 -30.92 16.55
C ALA A 115 -7.49 -30.60 16.60
N ASP A 116 -7.00 -29.68 15.75
CA ASP A 116 -5.59 -29.30 15.69
C ASP A 116 -5.20 -28.33 16.82
N ARG A 117 -6.17 -27.78 17.58
CA ARG A 117 -5.89 -26.87 18.71
C ARG A 117 -4.91 -27.49 19.69
N ILE A 118 -5.11 -28.78 20.02
CA ILE A 118 -4.26 -29.50 20.98
C ILE A 118 -2.81 -29.57 20.46
N LEU A 119 -2.62 -29.82 19.16
CA LEU A 119 -1.31 -29.87 18.54
C LEU A 119 -0.63 -28.50 18.55
N VAL A 120 -1.37 -27.43 18.24
CA VAL A 120 -0.86 -26.05 18.29
C VAL A 120 -0.44 -25.68 19.71
N GLU A 121 -1.27 -25.97 20.71
CA GLU A 121 -0.95 -25.71 22.11
C GLU A 121 0.29 -26.50 22.57
N GLN A 122 0.41 -27.77 22.18
CA GLN A 122 1.59 -28.60 22.49
C GLN A 122 2.87 -28.04 21.85
N VAL A 123 2.81 -27.57 20.60
CA VAL A 123 3.96 -26.94 19.93
C VAL A 123 4.35 -25.65 20.64
N VAL A 124 3.39 -24.81 20.99
CA VAL A 124 3.65 -23.57 21.74
C VAL A 124 4.27 -23.89 23.11
N GLN A 125 3.71 -24.86 23.84
CA GLN A 125 4.24 -25.30 25.12
C GLN A 125 5.68 -25.78 24.98
N THR A 126 5.97 -26.62 23.97
CA THR A 126 7.31 -27.15 23.72
C THR A 126 8.31 -26.01 23.43
N LEU A 127 7.94 -25.05 22.58
CA LEU A 127 8.79 -23.92 22.22
C LEU A 127 9.09 -22.96 23.38
N PHE A 128 8.13 -22.80 24.30
CA PHE A 128 8.26 -21.86 25.43
C PHE A 128 8.72 -22.53 26.73
N LYS A 129 8.64 -23.86 26.86
CA LYS A 129 9.16 -24.62 28.01
C LYS A 129 10.63 -25.03 27.89
N SER A 130 11.16 -25.12 26.67
CA SER A 130 12.49 -25.71 26.41
C SER A 130 13.65 -24.81 26.84
N GLU A 131 13.71 -24.45 28.13
CA GLU A 131 14.81 -23.69 28.72
C GLU A 131 15.86 -24.58 29.41
N HIS A 132 15.70 -25.91 29.50
CA HIS A 132 16.56 -26.73 30.40
C HIS A 132 17.09 -28.09 29.92
N GLU A 133 17.09 -28.40 28.62
CA GLU A 133 17.94 -29.51 28.15
C GLU A 133 19.06 -28.97 27.27
N GLU A 134 20.27 -29.00 27.82
CA GLU A 134 21.51 -29.09 27.06
C GLU A 134 21.31 -30.06 25.88
N GLU A 135 21.95 -29.76 24.75
CA GLU A 135 22.07 -30.66 23.61
C GLU A 135 22.19 -32.12 24.07
N PRO A 136 21.28 -33.04 23.72
CA PRO A 136 21.67 -34.41 23.64
C PRO A 136 22.60 -34.48 22.44
N VAL A 137 23.90 -34.65 22.71
CA VAL A 137 24.85 -35.17 21.74
C VAL A 137 24.28 -36.49 21.24
N VAL A 138 23.54 -36.46 20.13
CA VAL A 138 23.13 -37.67 19.43
C VAL A 138 24.37 -38.21 18.75
N GLN A 139 25.15 -38.98 19.51
CA GLN A 139 26.06 -39.97 18.94
C GLN A 139 25.19 -41.01 18.22
N ALA A 140 24.92 -40.77 16.95
CA ALA A 140 24.41 -41.80 16.07
C ALA A 140 25.50 -42.87 15.92
N ALA A 141 25.32 -43.96 16.66
CA ALA A 141 26.08 -45.18 16.49
C ALA A 141 25.95 -45.64 15.03
N SER A 142 27.07 -45.61 14.33
CA SER A 142 27.27 -46.30 13.07
C SER A 142 27.13 -47.81 13.30
N SER A 143 26.10 -48.44 12.73
CA SER A 143 26.20 -49.86 12.35
C SER A 143 25.34 -50.16 11.12
N PRO A 144 25.91 -50.82 10.09
CA PRO A 144 25.27 -51.06 8.80
C PRO A 144 24.50 -52.39 8.78
N GLY A 145 23.31 -52.39 8.20
CA GLY A 145 22.46 -53.57 8.08
C GLY A 145 21.67 -53.58 6.77
N THR A 146 22.29 -54.16 5.75
CA THR A 146 21.78 -54.59 4.45
C THR A 146 20.51 -55.44 4.56
N TYR A 147 19.52 -55.24 3.67
CA TYR A 147 18.83 -56.31 2.93
C TYR A 147 18.23 -55.77 1.64
N GLU A 148 18.72 -56.32 0.52
CA GLU A 148 18.13 -56.23 -0.82
C GLU A 148 16.99 -57.24 -1.01
N HIS A 149 16.23 -57.00 -2.08
CA HIS A 149 15.52 -57.96 -2.96
C HIS A 149 14.07 -58.37 -2.68
N LEU A 150 13.16 -57.92 -3.58
CA LEU A 150 12.40 -58.70 -4.59
C LEU A 150 11.42 -57.74 -5.33
N GLN A 151 11.77 -57.24 -6.53
CA GLN A 151 11.48 -57.75 -7.89
C GLN A 151 10.04 -57.48 -8.41
N THR A 152 9.90 -56.53 -9.37
CA THR A 152 9.50 -56.68 -10.81
C THR A 152 8.02 -57.04 -11.02
N GLU A 153 7.20 -56.38 -11.85
CA GLU A 153 7.37 -56.00 -13.26
C GLU A 153 6.15 -55.16 -13.75
N SER A 154 6.22 -54.67 -15.01
CA SER A 154 5.14 -54.14 -15.87
C SER A 154 4.96 -52.62 -15.94
N GLY A 155 5.48 -52.04 -17.03
CA GLY A 155 5.29 -50.64 -17.41
C GLY A 155 4.00 -50.36 -18.17
N ALA A 156 3.57 -49.09 -18.12
CA ALA A 156 2.99 -48.32 -19.22
C ALA A 156 2.76 -46.89 -18.71
N ASP A 157 3.07 -45.92 -19.57
CA ASP A 157 3.12 -44.48 -19.30
C ASP A 157 1.80 -43.89 -18.77
N SER A 158 1.90 -43.07 -17.73
CA SER A 158 0.92 -42.02 -17.42
C SER A 158 1.56 -40.97 -16.53
N SER A 159 1.88 -39.85 -17.14
CA SER A 159 2.40 -38.64 -16.52
C SER A 159 1.32 -37.96 -15.66
N VAL A 160 1.36 -38.18 -14.34
CA VAL A 160 0.82 -37.23 -13.35
C VAL A 160 1.74 -37.25 -12.13
N ALA A 161 2.82 -36.48 -12.19
CA ALA A 161 3.66 -36.22 -11.02
C ALA A 161 2.89 -35.29 -10.06
N SER A 162 2.27 -35.91 -9.06
CA SER A 162 1.82 -35.31 -7.82
C SER A 162 3.02 -34.67 -7.10
N TRP A 163 3.15 -33.35 -7.20
CA TRP A 163 4.06 -32.57 -6.36
C TRP A 163 3.37 -32.31 -5.02
N VAL A 164 3.67 -33.15 -4.02
CA VAL A 164 3.44 -32.82 -2.61
C VAL A 164 4.79 -32.37 -2.04
N PRO A 165 4.98 -31.09 -1.70
CA PRO A 165 6.18 -30.66 -1.00
C PRO A 165 6.08 -31.09 0.47
N SER A 166 6.94 -32.00 0.89
CA SER A 166 7.25 -32.20 2.32
C SER A 166 7.99 -30.97 2.82
N THR A 167 7.28 -30.02 3.43
CA THR A 167 7.88 -28.88 4.13
C THR A 167 8.28 -29.31 5.54
N THR A 168 9.50 -29.82 5.67
CA THR A 168 10.22 -29.78 6.95
C THR A 168 10.58 -28.32 7.22
N TYR A 169 9.81 -27.64 8.06
CA TYR A 169 10.12 -26.28 8.51
C TYR A 169 11.34 -26.32 9.43
N GLN A 170 12.52 -26.05 8.89
CA GLN A 170 13.68 -25.63 9.69
C GLN A 170 13.42 -24.20 10.18
N VAL A 171 12.99 -24.07 11.43
CA VAL A 171 12.98 -22.79 12.15
C VAL A 171 14.44 -22.35 12.29
N GLY A 172 14.82 -21.27 11.58
CA GLY A 172 16.19 -20.75 11.62
C GLY A 172 16.61 -20.33 13.03
N SER A 173 17.79 -20.79 13.47
CA SER A 173 18.42 -20.58 14.78
C SER A 173 18.48 -19.11 15.26
N GLU A 174 18.49 -18.13 14.35
CA GLU A 174 18.49 -16.71 14.72
C GLU A 174 17.14 -16.22 15.28
N THR A 175 16.04 -16.87 14.89
CA THR A 175 14.68 -16.47 15.28
C THR A 175 14.37 -16.87 16.73
N THR A 176 14.91 -18.01 17.14
CA THR A 176 14.84 -18.53 18.50
C THR A 176 15.57 -17.61 19.47
N GLY A 177 16.76 -17.11 19.12
CA GLY A 177 17.55 -16.21 19.97
C GLY A 177 16.83 -14.91 20.38
N ILE A 178 15.92 -14.39 19.55
CA ILE A 178 15.13 -13.17 19.86
C ILE A 178 13.94 -13.47 20.80
N LEU A 179 13.38 -14.68 20.72
CA LEU A 179 12.35 -15.16 21.64
C LEU A 179 12.92 -15.43 23.05
N HIS A 180 14.14 -15.95 23.13
CA HIS A 180 14.76 -16.40 24.39
C HIS A 180 15.17 -15.28 25.36
N ASN A 181 15.47 -14.05 24.89
CA ASN A 181 16.00 -13.00 25.77
C ASN A 181 14.94 -12.17 26.53
N ASN A 182 13.65 -12.40 26.31
CA ASN A 182 12.58 -11.51 26.81
C ASN A 182 11.50 -12.17 27.69
N VAL A 183 11.61 -13.47 27.99
CA VAL A 183 10.57 -14.23 28.69
C VAL A 183 11.21 -15.17 29.70
N ALA A 184 10.73 -15.17 30.96
CA ALA A 184 11.21 -16.08 32.01
C ALA A 184 10.67 -17.50 31.80
N SER A 185 11.48 -18.53 32.06
CA SER A 185 11.12 -19.94 31.92
C SER A 185 9.80 -20.28 32.62
N PRO A 186 8.77 -20.70 31.89
CA PRO A 186 7.54 -21.22 32.47
C PRO A 186 7.75 -22.65 32.98
N GLY A 187 7.33 -22.93 34.22
CA GLY A 187 7.39 -24.25 34.85
C GLY A 187 6.21 -25.16 34.51
N THR A 188 5.11 -24.63 33.97
CA THR A 188 3.89 -25.39 33.64
C THR A 188 3.41 -25.15 32.20
N ASP A 189 2.60 -26.07 31.65
CA ASP A 189 1.95 -25.91 30.32
C ASP A 189 1.12 -24.63 30.23
N GLN A 190 0.47 -24.30 31.33
CA GLN A 190 -0.34 -23.12 31.48
C GLN A 190 0.51 -21.85 31.39
N GLU A 191 1.63 -21.81 32.14
CA GLU A 191 2.58 -20.69 32.11
C GLU A 191 3.22 -20.52 30.73
N ALA A 192 3.48 -21.61 30.00
CA ALA A 192 4.06 -21.54 28.66
C ALA A 192 3.11 -20.90 27.63
N LEU A 193 1.83 -21.25 27.70
CA LEU A 193 0.79 -20.59 26.90
C LEU A 193 0.61 -19.12 27.29
N ASP A 194 0.68 -18.79 28.59
CA ASP A 194 0.54 -17.42 29.08
C ASP A 194 1.77 -16.56 28.70
N ALA A 195 2.96 -17.15 28.67
CA ALA A 195 4.20 -16.58 28.16
C ALA A 195 4.10 -16.27 26.66
N PHE A 196 3.58 -17.20 25.85
CA PHE A 196 3.32 -16.98 24.42
C PHE A 196 2.30 -15.86 24.18
N ASN A 197 1.19 -15.85 24.92
CA ASN A 197 0.20 -14.78 24.86
C ASN A 197 0.84 -13.42 25.17
N SER A 198 1.66 -13.36 26.22
CA SER A 198 2.40 -12.15 26.60
C SER A 198 3.39 -11.69 25.52
N TYR A 199 4.07 -12.64 24.86
CA TYR A 199 4.94 -12.37 23.72
C TYR A 199 4.18 -11.76 22.54
N ILE A 200 3.01 -12.29 22.18
CA ILE A 200 2.20 -11.76 21.08
C ILE A 200 1.68 -10.36 21.40
N ARG A 201 1.10 -10.18 22.60
CA ARG A 201 0.49 -8.90 23.02
C ARG A 201 1.52 -7.78 23.18
N GLY A 202 2.75 -8.12 23.54
CA GLY A 202 3.84 -7.18 23.79
C GLY A 202 4.89 -7.15 22.68
N PRO A 203 5.98 -7.93 22.79
CA PRO A 203 7.09 -7.94 21.83
C PRO A 203 6.68 -8.01 20.34
N LEU A 204 5.86 -8.99 19.94
CA LEU A 204 5.50 -9.18 18.54
C LEU A 204 4.66 -8.00 18.02
N ARG A 205 3.66 -7.56 18.78
CA ARG A 205 2.84 -6.39 18.45
C ARG A 205 3.69 -5.13 18.30
N ARG A 206 4.68 -4.91 19.16
CA ARG A 206 5.63 -3.79 19.03
C ARG A 206 6.46 -3.91 17.75
N ALA A 207 7.01 -5.08 17.45
CA ALA A 207 7.75 -5.31 16.22
C ALA A 207 6.90 -5.08 14.94
N VAL A 208 5.63 -5.46 14.97
CA VAL A 208 4.67 -5.16 13.88
C VAL A 208 4.41 -3.66 13.78
N MET A 209 4.19 -2.97 14.89
CA MET A 209 3.99 -1.51 14.90
C MET A 209 5.24 -0.74 14.45
N GLU A 210 6.44 -1.22 14.76
CA GLU A 210 7.71 -0.62 14.33
C GLU A 210 7.98 -0.83 12.84
N SER A 211 7.63 -2.01 12.31
CA SER A 211 7.89 -2.37 10.91
C SER A 211 6.81 -1.87 9.94
N VAL A 212 5.53 -2.02 10.30
CA VAL A 212 4.37 -1.67 9.46
C VAL A 212 3.84 -0.27 9.78
N GLY A 213 4.11 0.24 10.98
CA GLY A 213 3.57 1.50 11.47
C GLY A 213 2.16 1.36 12.04
N ASN A 214 1.57 2.49 12.43
CA ASN A 214 0.17 2.54 12.85
C ASN A 214 -0.81 2.49 11.66
N GLN A 215 -2.12 2.44 11.92
CA GLN A 215 -3.14 2.41 10.87
C GLN A 215 -3.14 3.63 9.92
N LEU A 216 -2.49 4.74 10.27
CA LEU A 216 -2.34 5.93 9.43
C LEU A 216 -1.00 5.97 8.68
N HIS A 217 -0.03 5.16 9.12
CA HIS A 217 1.25 5.04 8.47
C HIS A 217 1.09 4.30 7.15
N LEU A 218 1.79 4.79 6.16
CA LEU A 218 1.94 4.15 4.86
C LEU A 218 3.39 4.38 4.42
N PRO A 219 4.16 3.31 4.14
CA PRO A 219 5.52 3.48 3.70
C PRO A 219 5.57 4.26 2.38
N TYR A 220 6.48 5.23 2.30
CA TYR A 220 6.64 6.11 1.13
C TYR A 220 6.74 5.34 -0.20
N ARG A 221 7.48 4.22 -0.20
CA ARG A 221 7.63 3.35 -1.38
C ARG A 221 6.31 2.77 -1.86
N ILE A 222 5.41 2.42 -0.94
CA ILE A 222 4.08 1.90 -1.27
C ILE A 222 3.20 3.00 -1.87
N CYS A 223 3.29 4.24 -1.36
CA CYS A 223 2.62 5.38 -1.97
C CYS A 223 3.11 5.65 -3.40
N LEU A 224 4.43 5.55 -3.64
CA LEU A 224 4.99 5.68 -4.99
C LEU A 224 4.47 4.61 -5.95
N VAL A 225 4.44 3.34 -5.51
CA VAL A 225 3.90 2.25 -6.34
C VAL A 225 2.41 2.46 -6.63
N ALA A 226 1.63 2.93 -5.65
CA ALA A 226 0.22 3.26 -5.85
C ALA A 226 0.00 4.39 -6.90
N ALA A 227 0.94 5.34 -6.97
CA ALA A 227 0.92 6.44 -7.94
C ALA A 227 1.56 6.09 -9.29
N LEU A 228 2.14 4.90 -9.44
CA LEU A 228 2.88 4.49 -10.63
C LEU A 228 2.10 4.67 -11.94
N PRO A 229 0.79 4.37 -12.05
CA PRO A 229 0.05 4.60 -13.29
C PRO A 229 0.03 6.08 -13.72
N LEU A 230 -0.06 7.00 -12.77
CA LEU A 230 -0.02 8.44 -13.05
C LEU A 230 1.39 8.90 -13.40
N ILE A 231 2.41 8.33 -12.77
CA ILE A 231 3.83 8.61 -13.08
C ILE A 231 4.19 8.10 -14.47
N LEU A 232 3.76 6.89 -14.85
CA LEU A 232 4.02 6.31 -16.17
C LEU A 232 3.22 6.97 -17.29
N TYR A 233 2.20 7.75 -16.95
CA TYR A 233 1.47 8.55 -17.91
C TYR A 233 2.27 9.77 -18.39
N PHE A 234 3.18 10.32 -17.57
CA PHE A 234 3.96 11.51 -17.90
C PHE A 234 4.65 11.48 -19.28
N PRO A 235 5.40 10.43 -19.66
CA PRO A 235 6.06 10.40 -20.96
C PRO A 235 5.08 10.50 -22.13
N VAL A 236 3.84 10.03 -21.95
CA VAL A 236 2.80 10.10 -22.98
C VAL A 236 2.39 11.54 -23.23
N ASP A 237 2.26 12.35 -22.17
CA ASP A 237 1.94 13.79 -22.26
C ASP A 237 3.09 14.55 -22.94
N LEU A 238 4.32 14.26 -22.51
CA LEU A 238 5.53 14.92 -23.02
C LEU A 238 5.83 14.60 -24.48
N LEU A 239 5.72 13.33 -24.89
CA LEU A 239 6.00 12.89 -26.25
C LEU A 239 4.98 13.41 -27.28
N GLN A 240 3.81 13.87 -26.81
CA GLN A 240 2.77 14.41 -27.66
C GLN A 240 2.87 15.93 -27.85
N CYS A 241 3.77 16.61 -27.13
CA CYS A 241 4.02 18.03 -27.32
C CYS A 241 4.72 18.31 -28.66
N GLY A 242 3.94 18.73 -29.67
CA GLY A 242 4.43 19.19 -30.97
C GLY A 242 4.73 20.70 -31.02
N ASP A 243 4.81 21.26 -32.23
CA ASP A 243 5.08 22.70 -32.44
C ASP A 243 3.98 23.62 -31.87
N ASP A 244 2.73 23.17 -31.87
CA ASP A 244 1.60 23.92 -31.30
C ASP A 244 1.73 24.08 -29.78
N CYS A 245 2.18 23.02 -29.10
CA CYS A 245 2.46 23.04 -27.67
C CYS A 245 3.65 23.99 -27.37
N ARG A 246 4.74 23.87 -28.12
CA ARG A 246 5.91 24.74 -27.98
C ARG A 246 5.57 26.22 -28.16
N SER A 247 4.78 26.56 -29.19
CA SER A 247 4.38 27.94 -29.47
C SER A 247 3.46 28.51 -28.38
N ARG A 248 2.58 27.70 -27.80
CA ARG A 248 1.68 28.11 -26.70
C ARG A 248 2.43 28.55 -25.45
N TYR A 249 3.48 27.82 -25.07
CA TYR A 249 4.26 28.13 -23.87
C TYR A 249 5.45 29.07 -24.15
N ASN A 250 5.58 29.59 -25.38
CA ASN A 250 6.68 30.48 -25.79
C ASN A 250 8.10 29.91 -25.52
N TYR A 251 8.26 28.59 -25.53
CA TYR A 251 9.58 28.01 -25.31
C TYR A 251 10.45 28.12 -26.58
N PRO A 252 11.74 28.50 -26.44
CA PRO A 252 12.62 28.71 -27.59
C PRO A 252 13.05 27.38 -28.24
N SER A 253 12.97 26.25 -27.52
CA SER A 253 13.31 24.93 -28.05
C SER A 253 12.53 23.83 -27.32
N LEU A 254 12.31 22.69 -28.01
CA LEU A 254 11.68 21.50 -27.42
C LEU A 254 12.48 20.95 -26.23
N LYS A 255 13.81 21.14 -26.21
CA LYS A 255 14.67 20.74 -25.10
C LYS A 255 14.28 21.45 -23.80
N ASN A 256 13.91 22.73 -23.87
CA ASN A 256 13.53 23.50 -22.69
C ASN A 256 12.15 23.08 -22.16
N VAL A 257 11.22 22.77 -23.06
CA VAL A 257 9.92 22.17 -22.69
C VAL A 257 10.16 20.86 -21.94
N PHE A 258 10.97 19.97 -22.53
CA PHE A 258 11.27 18.66 -21.95
C PHE A 258 11.91 18.78 -20.57
N LEU A 259 12.86 19.71 -20.41
CA LEU A 259 13.54 19.92 -19.14
C LEU A 259 12.59 20.48 -18.07
N SER A 260 11.76 21.46 -18.41
CA SER A 260 10.77 22.02 -17.49
C SER A 260 9.78 20.96 -17.05
N GLU A 261 9.15 20.26 -18.00
CA GLU A 261 8.18 19.21 -17.71
C GLU A 261 8.79 18.09 -16.87
N MET A 262 9.98 17.60 -17.21
CA MET A 262 10.66 16.58 -16.43
C MET A 262 10.91 17.04 -14.98
N LEU A 263 11.31 18.30 -14.76
CA LEU A 263 11.50 18.85 -13.42
C LEU A 263 10.19 18.94 -12.65
N ALA A 264 9.13 19.45 -13.26
CA ALA A 264 7.80 19.55 -12.65
C ALA A 264 7.28 18.14 -12.24
N TRP A 265 7.42 17.16 -13.12
CA TRP A 265 7.00 15.79 -12.87
C TRP A 265 7.85 15.06 -11.83
N LEU A 266 9.16 15.32 -11.77
CA LEU A 266 10.01 14.82 -10.69
C LEU A 266 9.54 15.35 -9.33
N VAL A 267 9.24 16.65 -9.23
CA VAL A 267 8.70 17.24 -7.99
C VAL A 267 7.36 16.60 -7.64
N ASN A 268 6.44 16.47 -8.60
CA ASN A 268 5.13 15.85 -8.37
C ASN A 268 5.25 14.38 -7.92
N THR A 269 6.13 13.62 -8.57
CA THR A 269 6.35 12.20 -8.29
C THR A 269 6.93 11.96 -6.90
N PHE A 270 7.96 12.72 -6.53
CA PHE A 270 8.68 12.48 -5.28
C PHE A 270 8.08 13.23 -4.08
N LEU A 271 7.37 14.34 -4.30
CA LEU A 271 6.83 15.16 -3.23
C LEU A 271 5.30 15.06 -3.13
N VAL A 272 4.57 15.35 -4.21
CA VAL A 272 3.11 15.52 -4.15
C VAL A 272 2.39 14.17 -4.00
N PHE A 273 2.64 13.21 -4.88
CA PHE A 273 1.92 11.93 -4.87
C PHE A 273 2.14 11.09 -3.60
N PRO A 274 3.35 11.02 -3.01
CA PRO A 274 3.55 10.22 -1.80
C PRO A 274 2.87 10.80 -0.55
N ILE A 275 2.66 12.13 -0.52
CA ILE A 275 1.98 12.84 0.56
C ILE A 275 0.45 12.66 0.48
N PHE A 276 -0.07 12.40 -0.71
CA PHE A 276 -1.50 12.23 -0.98
C PHE A 276 -2.16 11.16 -0.09
N CYS A 277 -1.63 9.93 -0.10
CA CYS A 277 -2.25 8.80 0.62
C CYS A 277 -2.28 9.02 2.15
N PRO A 278 -1.18 9.46 2.80
CA PRO A 278 -1.20 9.77 4.23
C PRO A 278 -2.17 10.89 4.61
N ILE A 279 -2.30 11.95 3.80
CA ILE A 279 -3.29 13.02 4.08
C ILE A 279 -4.70 12.44 4.02
N LEU A 280 -5.01 11.70 2.97
CA LEU A 280 -6.33 11.12 2.81
C LEU A 280 -6.70 10.17 3.95
N LEU A 281 -5.79 9.28 4.36
CA LEU A 281 -6.04 8.34 5.45
C LEU A 281 -6.34 9.07 6.76
N ARG A 282 -5.68 10.21 7.03
CA ARG A 282 -5.97 11.04 8.21
C ARG A 282 -7.35 11.65 8.14
N MET A 283 -7.71 12.27 7.00
CA MET A 283 -9.02 12.87 6.81
C MET A 283 -10.15 11.83 6.90
N LEU A 284 -9.97 10.66 6.26
CA LEU A 284 -10.92 9.56 6.33
C LEU A 284 -11.07 8.98 7.73
N LYS A 285 -9.98 8.86 8.50
CA LYS A 285 -10.08 8.44 9.91
C LYS A 285 -10.99 9.38 10.69
N HIS A 286 -10.85 10.69 10.52
CA HIS A 286 -11.75 11.67 11.16
C HIS A 286 -13.18 11.60 10.62
N ALA A 287 -13.37 11.41 9.31
CA ALA A 287 -14.71 11.22 8.74
C ALA A 287 -15.41 9.99 9.33
N PHE A 288 -14.66 8.91 9.62
CA PHE A 288 -15.17 7.66 10.16
C PHE A 288 -15.42 7.66 11.67
N THR A 289 -15.03 8.70 12.42
CA THR A 289 -15.42 8.82 13.85
C THR A 289 -16.86 9.31 14.04
N VAL A 290 -17.53 9.76 12.96
CA VAL A 290 -18.90 10.27 13.02
C VAL A 290 -19.90 9.12 13.11
N GLN A 291 -20.83 9.19 14.08
CA GLN A 291 -21.81 8.11 14.34
C GLN A 291 -22.83 7.89 13.22
N SER A 292 -23.22 8.95 12.49
CA SER A 292 -24.21 8.85 11.42
C SER A 292 -23.59 8.30 10.13
N GLN A 293 -24.05 7.15 9.67
CA GLN A 293 -23.55 6.48 8.45
C GLN A 293 -23.66 7.35 7.19
N LYS A 294 -24.77 8.10 7.05
CA LYS A 294 -24.97 9.00 5.89
C LYS A 294 -23.96 10.14 5.92
N LEU A 295 -23.80 10.78 7.09
CA LEU A 295 -22.85 11.88 7.27
C LEU A 295 -21.40 11.40 7.12
N GLN A 296 -21.09 10.21 7.63
CA GLN A 296 -19.81 9.53 7.46
C GLN A 296 -19.45 9.36 5.98
N LEU A 297 -20.39 8.87 5.16
CA LEU A 297 -20.17 8.69 3.72
C LEU A 297 -19.94 10.04 3.02
N VAL A 298 -20.76 11.04 3.32
CA VAL A 298 -20.63 12.39 2.74
C VAL A 298 -19.28 13.01 3.11
N LEU A 299 -18.87 12.94 4.37
CA LEU A 299 -17.58 13.45 4.82
C LEU A 299 -16.40 12.68 4.22
N ALA A 300 -16.54 11.38 4.01
CA ALA A 300 -15.51 10.56 3.39
C ALA A 300 -15.31 10.89 1.91
N ILE A 301 -16.42 11.06 1.16
CA ILE A 301 -16.38 11.53 -0.23
C ILE A 301 -15.77 12.92 -0.28
N LEU A 302 -16.26 13.86 0.54
CA LEU A 302 -15.74 15.24 0.59
C LEU A 302 -14.25 15.27 0.93
N SER A 303 -13.79 14.45 1.89
CA SER A 303 -12.37 14.34 2.24
C SER A 303 -11.52 13.88 1.05
N THR A 304 -12.05 12.92 0.28
CA THR A 304 -11.38 12.41 -0.90
C THR A 304 -11.32 13.47 -2.00
N VAL A 305 -12.42 14.17 -2.25
CA VAL A 305 -12.48 15.30 -3.19
C VAL A 305 -11.48 16.39 -2.81
N LEU A 306 -11.48 16.84 -1.54
CA LEU A 306 -10.54 17.85 -1.04
C LEU A 306 -9.08 17.41 -1.18
N THR A 307 -8.79 16.13 -0.95
CA THR A 307 -7.42 15.60 -1.11
C THR A 307 -7.01 15.62 -2.58
N PHE A 308 -7.90 15.23 -3.52
CA PHE A 308 -7.65 15.36 -4.96
C PHE A 308 -7.46 16.81 -5.37
N SER A 309 -8.36 17.71 -4.96
CA SER A 309 -8.22 19.15 -5.23
C SER A 309 -6.88 19.68 -4.75
N TYR A 310 -6.46 19.33 -3.53
CA TYR A 310 -5.16 19.72 -2.98
C TYR A 310 -3.99 19.16 -3.80
N GLY A 311 -4.00 17.87 -4.12
CA GLY A 311 -2.93 17.24 -4.90
C GLY A 311 -2.77 17.86 -6.29
N PHE A 312 -3.87 18.10 -6.99
CA PHE A 312 -3.86 18.74 -8.31
C PHE A 312 -3.57 20.24 -8.27
N LEU A 313 -3.96 20.94 -7.20
CA LEU A 313 -3.56 22.31 -6.96
C LEU A 313 -2.03 22.41 -6.79
N CYS A 314 -1.44 21.53 -5.96
CA CYS A 314 0.01 21.46 -5.82
C CYS A 314 0.68 21.14 -7.15
N ALA A 315 0.13 20.20 -7.94
CA ALA A 315 0.68 19.84 -9.23
C ALA A 315 0.66 20.99 -10.24
N GLY A 316 -0.44 21.75 -10.32
CA GLY A 316 -0.51 22.91 -11.20
C GLY A 316 0.33 24.10 -10.72
N VAL A 317 0.49 24.30 -9.41
CA VAL A 317 1.45 25.30 -8.89
C VAL A 317 2.88 24.92 -9.29
N VAL A 318 3.25 23.64 -9.17
CA VAL A 318 4.56 23.15 -9.61
C VAL A 318 4.72 23.30 -11.12
N GLY A 319 3.71 22.93 -11.91
CA GLY A 319 3.74 23.07 -13.38
C GLY A 319 3.89 24.52 -13.82
N GLY A 320 3.15 25.45 -13.20
CA GLY A 320 3.24 26.87 -13.51
C GLY A 320 4.59 27.52 -13.15
N LEU A 321 5.30 27.00 -12.15
CA LEU A 321 6.55 27.59 -11.65
C LEU A 321 7.80 27.20 -12.45
N VAL A 322 7.75 26.14 -13.26
CA VAL A 322 8.93 25.55 -13.91
C VAL A 322 9.01 25.92 -15.39
#